data_AF-A0A845GNG6-F1
#
_entry.id   AF-A0A845GNG6-F1
#
_cell.length_a   1.000
_cell.length_b   1.000
_cell.length_c   1.000
_cell.angle_alpha   90.00
_cell.angle_beta   90.00
_cell.angle_gamma   90.00
#
_symmetry.space_group_name_H-M   'P 1'
#
loop_
_entity.id
_entity.type
_entity.pdbx_description
1 polymer ?
#
loop_
_entity_poly.entity_id
_entity_poly.type
_entity_poly.pdbx_seq_one_letter_code
_entity_poly.pdbx_strand_id
1 'polypeptide(L)'
;MMDEIRGAVLSASRVGYEVGRQMQVDRVINEWVQHANSYKAQRDEAWDEIRSLKAKLSETQEERRVLQAKLKDSETQCKTFRASANTLERKNASLSDEVARLTKWKRDALASVQKHLSEVETSKKTEEGERKKLVEKLNLQTARLTATWARLTGAERVLGRLVSELLDRAPTVKLEMLDDGQRRSVLERAWTDVVKSKAKYEPALSFTFEPLPI
;
A
#
# COMPACT_ATOMS: atom_id res chain seq x y z
N MET A 1 -94.41 -23.56 110.15
CA MET A 1 -94.17 -22.18 109.65
C MET A 1 -92.73 -21.70 109.90
N MET A 2 -92.23 -21.49 111.12
CA MET A 2 -90.85 -20.98 111.33
C MET A 2 -89.76 -21.99 110.91
N ASP A 3 -89.97 -23.28 111.11
CA ASP A 3 -89.01 -24.33 110.68
C ASP A 3 -88.97 -24.51 109.17
N GLU A 4 -90.10 -24.32 108.48
CA GLU A 4 -90.19 -24.35 107.01
C GLU A 4 -89.46 -23.15 106.39
N ILE A 5 -89.62 -21.97 106.98
CA ILE A 5 -88.90 -20.76 106.57
C ILE A 5 -87.40 -20.95 106.79
N ARG A 6 -86.99 -21.51 107.93
CA ARG A 6 -85.57 -21.80 108.22
C ARG A 6 -84.99 -22.83 107.24
N GLY A 7 -85.74 -23.88 106.91
CA GLY A 7 -85.35 -24.87 105.91
C GLY A 7 -85.19 -24.27 104.51
N ALA A 8 -86.16 -23.44 104.07
CA ALA A 8 -86.11 -22.76 102.79
C ALA A 8 -84.92 -21.78 102.67
N VAL A 9 -84.62 -21.03 103.74
CA VAL A 9 -83.45 -20.12 103.80
C VAL A 9 -82.15 -20.91 103.69
N LEU A 10 -81.99 -22.01 104.41
CA LEU A 10 -80.79 -22.86 104.33
C LEU A 10 -80.61 -23.48 102.94
N SER A 11 -81.70 -23.96 102.32
CA SER A 11 -81.69 -24.46 100.94
C SER A 11 -81.32 -23.37 99.93
N ALA A 12 -81.89 -22.17 100.05
CA ALA A 12 -81.57 -21.04 99.18
C ALA A 12 -80.12 -20.57 99.33
N SER A 13 -79.58 -20.53 100.55
CA SER A 13 -78.16 -20.23 100.80
C SER A 13 -77.23 -21.26 100.18
N ARG A 14 -77.58 -22.56 100.28
CA ARG A 14 -76.80 -23.63 99.65
C ARG A 14 -76.81 -23.53 98.13
N VAL A 15 -77.98 -23.34 97.53
CA VAL A 15 -78.13 -23.17 96.07
C VAL A 15 -77.38 -21.93 95.59
N GLY A 16 -77.49 -20.80 96.29
CA GLY A 16 -76.77 -19.57 95.95
C GLY A 16 -75.25 -19.75 95.99
N TYR A 17 -74.73 -20.49 96.98
CA TYR A 17 -73.31 -20.82 97.08
C TYR A 17 -72.85 -21.79 95.97
N GLU A 18 -73.63 -22.81 95.66
CA GLU A 18 -73.34 -23.77 94.58
C GLU A 18 -73.31 -23.07 93.21
N VAL A 19 -74.29 -22.19 92.94
CA VAL A 19 -74.36 -21.37 91.72
C VAL A 19 -73.18 -20.40 91.65
N GLY A 20 -72.86 -19.70 92.75
CA GLY A 20 -71.71 -18.78 92.79
C GLY A 20 -70.38 -19.49 92.53
N ARG A 21 -70.21 -20.70 93.07
CA ARG A 21 -69.05 -21.56 92.80
C ARG A 21 -69.00 -21.98 91.33
N GLN A 22 -70.13 -22.43 90.76
CA GLN A 22 -70.20 -22.84 89.37
C GLN A 22 -69.85 -21.69 88.41
N MET A 23 -70.38 -20.49 88.66
CA MET A 23 -70.05 -19.29 87.88
C MET A 23 -68.55 -18.95 87.92
N GLN A 24 -67.88 -19.18 89.06
CA GLN A 24 -66.44 -18.96 89.19
C GLN A 24 -65.65 -20.02 88.40
N VAL A 25 -66.07 -21.28 88.44
CA VAL A 25 -65.48 -22.35 87.64
C VAL A 25 -65.65 -22.08 86.14
N ASP A 26 -66.85 -21.71 85.70
CA ASP A 26 -67.14 -21.40 84.29
C ASP A 26 -66.32 -20.19 83.80
N ARG A 27 -66.14 -19.18 84.65
CA ARG A 27 -65.27 -18.02 84.33
C ARG A 27 -63.83 -18.48 84.08
N VAL A 28 -63.26 -19.25 85.01
CA VAL A 28 -61.89 -19.75 84.87
C VAL A 28 -61.78 -20.61 83.62
N ILE A 29 -62.69 -21.55 83.38
CA ILE A 29 -62.68 -22.38 82.15
C ILE A 29 -62.69 -21.51 80.90
N ASN A 30 -63.52 -20.46 80.85
CA ASN A 30 -63.57 -19.55 79.70
C ASN A 30 -62.26 -18.79 79.50
N GLU A 31 -61.62 -18.29 80.56
CA GLU A 31 -60.30 -17.65 80.49
C GLU A 31 -59.24 -18.61 79.94
N TRP A 32 -59.21 -19.85 80.43
CA TRP A 32 -58.29 -20.89 79.92
C TRP A 32 -58.53 -21.21 78.44
N VAL A 33 -59.78 -21.31 78.01
CA VAL A 33 -60.14 -21.51 76.59
C VAL A 33 -59.67 -20.32 75.74
N GLN A 34 -59.85 -19.09 76.22
CA GLN A 34 -59.38 -17.89 75.52
C GLN A 34 -57.85 -17.87 75.39
N HIS A 35 -57.13 -18.19 76.48
CA HIS A 35 -55.67 -18.31 76.44
C HIS A 35 -55.22 -19.39 75.46
N ALA A 36 -55.83 -20.58 75.49
CA ALA A 36 -55.50 -21.67 74.59
C ALA A 36 -55.71 -21.28 73.11
N ASN A 37 -56.81 -20.58 72.81
CA ASN A 37 -57.08 -20.08 71.46
C ASN A 37 -56.08 -19.01 71.02
N SER A 38 -55.71 -18.10 71.92
CA SER A 38 -54.69 -17.07 71.67
C SER A 38 -53.32 -17.69 71.36
N TYR A 39 -52.88 -18.67 72.16
CA TYR A 39 -51.62 -19.38 71.91
C TYR A 39 -51.65 -20.16 70.60
N LYS A 40 -52.78 -20.78 70.26
CA LYS A 40 -52.94 -21.47 68.98
C LYS A 40 -52.80 -20.50 67.80
N ALA A 41 -53.45 -19.34 67.88
CA ALA A 41 -53.35 -18.31 66.85
C ALA A 41 -51.90 -17.80 66.68
N GLN A 42 -51.22 -17.46 67.78
CA GLN A 42 -49.82 -17.02 67.75
C GLN A 42 -48.89 -18.09 67.17
N ARG A 43 -49.11 -19.36 67.53
CA ARG A 43 -48.33 -20.47 67.00
C ARG A 43 -48.55 -20.62 65.50
N ASP A 44 -49.79 -20.54 65.04
CA ASP A 44 -50.13 -20.70 63.63
C ASP A 44 -49.56 -19.52 62.79
N GLU A 45 -49.60 -18.29 63.32
CA GLU A 45 -48.95 -17.10 62.74
C GLU A 45 -47.42 -17.27 62.64
N ALA A 46 -46.77 -17.72 63.72
CA ALA A 46 -45.34 -18.02 63.72
C ALA A 46 -44.97 -19.11 62.69
N TRP A 47 -45.82 -20.12 62.50
CA TRP A 47 -45.62 -21.13 61.46
C TRP A 47 -45.74 -20.56 60.05
N ASP A 48 -46.65 -19.62 59.82
CA ASP A 48 -46.79 -18.93 58.54
C ASP A 48 -45.57 -18.04 58.24
N GLU A 49 -45.07 -17.32 59.24
CA GLU A 49 -43.83 -16.56 59.12
C GLU A 49 -42.64 -17.46 58.80
N ILE A 50 -42.48 -18.59 59.51
CA ILE A 50 -41.41 -19.57 59.24
C ILE A 50 -41.49 -20.08 57.80
N ARG A 51 -42.70 -20.41 57.31
CA ARG A 51 -42.89 -20.86 55.92
C ARG A 51 -42.51 -19.77 54.92
N SER A 52 -42.94 -18.54 55.15
CA SER A 52 -42.61 -17.39 54.31
C SER A 52 -41.10 -17.10 54.27
N LEU A 53 -40.45 -17.08 55.44
CA LEU A 53 -39.01 -16.87 55.54
C LEU A 53 -38.20 -17.99 54.87
N LYS A 54 -38.66 -19.24 54.99
CA LYS A 54 -38.03 -20.38 54.32
C LYS A 54 -38.12 -20.28 52.80
N ALA A 55 -39.25 -19.81 52.28
CA ALA A 55 -39.42 -19.56 50.85
C ALA A 55 -38.47 -18.45 50.36
N LYS A 56 -38.43 -17.31 51.06
CA LYS A 56 -37.50 -16.20 50.74
C LYS A 56 -36.03 -16.61 50.82
N LEU A 57 -35.67 -17.44 51.81
CA LEU A 57 -34.31 -17.97 51.92
C LEU A 57 -33.95 -18.85 50.71
N SER A 58 -34.88 -19.69 50.25
CA SER A 58 -34.67 -20.52 49.07
C SER A 58 -34.50 -19.68 47.80
N GLU A 59 -35.31 -18.64 47.63
CA GLU A 59 -35.25 -17.73 46.48
C GLU A 59 -33.92 -16.98 46.44
N THR A 60 -33.53 -16.36 47.55
CA THR A 60 -32.24 -15.65 47.67
C THR A 60 -31.03 -16.57 47.50
N GLN A 61 -31.12 -17.83 47.94
CA GLN A 61 -30.08 -18.84 47.69
C GLN A 61 -29.93 -19.15 46.20
N GLU A 62 -31.04 -19.24 45.47
CA GLU A 62 -31.02 -19.50 44.03
C GLU A 62 -30.51 -18.29 43.24
N GLU A 63 -30.96 -17.07 43.59
CA GLU A 63 -30.41 -15.83 43.04
C GLU A 63 -28.88 -15.76 43.22
N ARG A 64 -28.39 -16.12 44.41
CA ARG A 64 -26.95 -16.18 44.69
C ARG A 64 -26.23 -17.18 43.77
N ARG A 65 -26.80 -18.37 43.55
CA ARG A 65 -26.21 -19.37 42.63
C ARG A 65 -26.13 -18.85 41.20
N VAL A 66 -27.22 -18.24 40.72
CA VAL A 66 -27.28 -17.67 39.37
C VAL A 66 -26.27 -16.55 39.20
N LEU A 67 -26.17 -15.63 40.16
CA LEU A 67 -25.20 -14.54 40.12
C LEU A 67 -23.76 -15.05 40.18
N GLN A 68 -23.48 -16.07 40.98
CA GLN A 68 -22.16 -16.70 41.03
C GLN A 68 -21.79 -17.36 39.69
N ALA A 69 -22.75 -18.02 39.02
CA ALA A 69 -22.53 -18.59 37.70
C ALA A 69 -22.24 -17.50 36.65
N LYS A 70 -23.03 -16.41 36.65
CA LYS A 70 -22.81 -15.26 35.75
C LYS A 70 -21.46 -14.58 35.98
N LEU A 71 -21.04 -14.43 37.24
CA LEU A 71 -19.74 -13.88 37.58
C LEU A 71 -18.62 -14.75 37.00
N LYS A 72 -18.70 -16.07 37.19
CA LYS A 72 -17.72 -17.02 36.64
C LYS A 72 -17.65 -16.96 35.12
N ASP A 73 -18.80 -16.90 34.45
CA ASP A 73 -18.87 -16.76 32.99
C ASP A 73 -18.20 -15.45 32.53
N SER A 74 -18.55 -14.32 33.16
CA SER A 74 -17.94 -13.02 32.87
C SER A 74 -16.43 -13.00 33.11
N GLU A 75 -15.93 -13.65 34.17
CA GLU A 75 -14.50 -13.80 34.41
C GLU A 75 -13.80 -14.60 33.30
N THR A 76 -14.44 -15.65 32.79
CA THR A 76 -13.90 -16.42 31.65
C THR A 76 -13.88 -15.58 30.38
N GLN A 77 -14.93 -14.81 30.10
CA GLN A 77 -14.98 -13.88 28.97
C GLN A 77 -13.90 -12.79 29.09
N CYS A 78 -13.69 -12.22 30.28
CA CYS A 78 -12.61 -11.27 30.53
C CYS A 78 -11.23 -11.87 30.22
N LYS A 79 -11.00 -13.13 30.58
CA LYS A 79 -9.73 -13.83 30.29
C LYS A 79 -9.54 -14.04 28.79
N THR A 80 -10.58 -14.44 28.06
CA THR A 80 -10.50 -14.63 26.61
C THR A 80 -10.28 -13.30 25.88
N PHE A 81 -10.98 -12.24 26.28
CA PHE A 81 -10.77 -10.91 25.72
C PHE A 81 -9.35 -10.38 25.96
N ARG A 82 -8.79 -10.56 27.16
CA ARG A 82 -7.38 -10.19 27.42
C ARG A 82 -6.40 -10.99 26.56
N ALA A 83 -6.62 -12.29 26.40
CA ALA A 83 -5.77 -13.11 25.53
C ALA A 83 -5.85 -12.65 24.06
N SER A 84 -7.05 -12.31 23.59
CA SER A 84 -7.26 -11.74 22.25
C SER A 84 -6.57 -10.39 22.09
N ALA A 85 -6.72 -9.48 23.06
CA ALA A 85 -6.06 -8.18 23.06
C ALA A 85 -4.54 -8.31 22.96
N ASN A 86 -3.92 -9.14 23.82
CA ASN A 86 -2.48 -9.42 23.78
C ASN A 86 -2.03 -9.98 22.43
N THR A 87 -2.86 -10.81 21.78
CA THR A 87 -2.56 -11.36 20.46
C THR A 87 -2.58 -10.28 19.39
N LEU A 88 -3.57 -9.39 19.44
CA LEU A 88 -3.67 -8.25 18.52
C LEU A 88 -2.52 -7.27 18.71
N GLU A 89 -2.13 -6.97 19.94
CA GLU A 89 -0.98 -6.11 20.24
C GLU A 89 0.32 -6.65 19.63
N ARG A 90 0.58 -7.96 19.78
CA ARG A 90 1.75 -8.61 19.15
C ARG A 90 1.72 -8.53 17.62
N LYS A 91 0.56 -8.78 17.02
CA LYS A 91 0.39 -8.64 15.56
C LYS A 91 0.62 -7.21 15.10
N ASN A 92 0.12 -6.24 15.85
CA ASN A 92 0.27 -4.83 15.53
C ASN A 92 1.73 -4.38 15.62
N ALA A 93 2.46 -4.82 16.66
CA ALA A 93 3.90 -4.61 16.77
C ALA A 93 4.66 -5.21 15.57
N SER A 94 4.37 -6.46 15.21
CA SER A 94 4.99 -7.12 14.05
C SER A 94 4.68 -6.41 12.72
N LEU A 95 3.45 -5.92 12.52
CA LEU A 95 3.10 -5.16 11.33
C LEU A 95 3.79 -3.80 11.30
N SER A 96 3.92 -3.14 12.45
CA SER A 96 4.66 -1.89 12.58
C SER A 96 6.13 -2.07 12.19
N ASP A 97 6.77 -3.16 12.65
CA ASP A 97 8.15 -3.50 12.29
C ASP A 97 8.30 -3.77 10.79
N GLU A 98 7.34 -4.50 10.18
CA GLU A 98 7.36 -4.80 8.75
C GLU A 98 7.16 -3.53 7.91
N VAL A 99 6.28 -2.63 8.32
CA VAL A 99 6.10 -1.31 7.67
C VAL A 99 7.40 -0.50 7.75
N ALA A 100 8.07 -0.50 8.90
CA ALA A 100 9.36 0.18 9.05
C ALA A 100 10.43 -0.41 8.10
N ARG A 101 10.49 -1.75 7.99
CA ARG A 101 11.39 -2.47 7.09
C ARG A 101 11.13 -2.14 5.62
N LEU A 102 9.87 -2.22 5.19
CA LEU A 102 9.47 -1.90 3.81
C LEU A 102 9.72 -0.43 3.47
N THR A 103 9.48 0.48 4.42
CA THR A 103 9.75 1.91 4.23
C THR A 103 11.25 2.16 4.06
N LYS A 104 12.10 1.48 4.84
CA LYS A 104 13.56 1.55 4.67
C LYS A 104 13.98 0.99 3.31
N TRP A 105 13.53 -0.21 2.95
CA TRP A 105 13.84 -0.83 1.66
C TRP A 105 13.43 0.06 0.47
N LYS A 106 12.23 0.66 0.52
CA LYS A 106 11.75 1.59 -0.51
C LYS A 106 12.66 2.81 -0.64
N ARG A 107 13.12 3.39 0.48
CA ARG A 107 14.07 4.52 0.47
C ARG A 107 15.39 4.13 -0.16
N ASP A 108 15.95 2.99 0.22
CA ASP A 108 17.24 2.50 -0.29
C ASP A 108 17.14 2.17 -1.80
N ALA A 109 16.05 1.54 -2.23
CA ALA A 109 15.79 1.25 -3.63
C ALA A 109 15.65 2.53 -4.47
N LEU A 110 14.91 3.53 -3.98
CA LEU A 110 14.78 4.84 -4.65
C LEU A 110 16.14 5.53 -4.77
N ALA A 111 16.95 5.52 -3.72
CA ALA A 111 18.29 6.11 -3.75
C ALA A 111 19.20 5.41 -4.79
N SER A 112 19.14 4.07 -4.88
CA SER A 112 19.89 3.31 -5.89
C SER A 112 19.43 3.64 -7.31
N VAL A 113 18.13 3.69 -7.57
CA VAL A 113 17.58 4.05 -8.89
C VAL A 113 17.97 5.48 -9.27
N GLN A 114 17.88 6.43 -8.34
CA GLN A 114 18.24 7.82 -8.57
C GLN A 114 19.73 7.97 -8.89
N LYS A 115 20.60 7.20 -8.20
CA LYS A 115 22.03 7.15 -8.51
C LYS A 115 22.27 6.63 -9.94
N HIS A 116 21.69 5.49 -10.30
CA HIS A 116 21.83 4.94 -11.66
C HIS A 116 21.30 5.89 -12.74
N LEU A 117 20.20 6.60 -12.48
CA LEU A 117 19.66 7.58 -13.42
C LEU A 117 20.67 8.72 -13.66
N SER A 118 21.31 9.21 -12.60
CA SER A 118 22.36 10.24 -12.73
C SER A 118 23.60 9.75 -13.49
N GLU A 119 24.02 8.49 -13.30
CA GLU A 119 25.12 7.85 -14.04
C GLU A 119 24.78 7.66 -15.54
N VAL A 120 23.53 7.30 -15.85
CA VAL A 120 23.06 7.17 -17.23
C VAL A 120 22.99 8.53 -17.92
N GLU A 121 22.52 9.58 -17.22
CA GLU A 121 22.47 10.93 -17.77
C GLU A 121 23.86 11.49 -18.11
N THR A 122 24.87 11.22 -17.27
CA THR A 122 26.25 11.64 -17.55
C THR A 122 26.84 10.86 -18.72
N SER A 123 26.64 9.53 -18.75
CA SER A 123 27.11 8.67 -19.84
C SER A 123 26.48 9.05 -21.19
N LYS A 124 25.17 9.36 -21.20
CA LYS A 124 24.48 9.81 -22.40
C LYS A 124 25.03 11.15 -22.91
N LYS A 125 25.33 12.10 -22.02
CA LYS A 125 25.95 13.39 -22.41
C LYS A 125 27.34 13.18 -23.03
N THR A 126 28.13 12.25 -22.50
CA THR A 126 29.44 11.93 -23.09
C THR A 126 29.31 11.30 -24.47
N GLU A 127 28.41 10.31 -24.62
CA GLU A 127 28.14 9.67 -25.92
C GLU A 127 27.60 10.66 -26.96
N GLU A 128 26.70 11.56 -26.57
CA GLU A 128 26.22 12.63 -27.45
C GLU A 128 27.34 13.59 -27.89
N GLY A 129 28.27 13.91 -26.98
CA GLY A 129 29.45 14.71 -27.28
C GLY A 129 30.38 14.04 -28.30
N GLU A 130 30.64 12.74 -28.12
CA GLU A 130 31.43 11.94 -29.06
C GLU A 130 30.75 11.83 -30.43
N ARG A 131 29.43 11.59 -30.45
CA ARG A 131 28.64 11.52 -31.67
C ARG A 131 28.69 12.85 -32.44
N LYS A 132 28.58 13.99 -31.76
CA LYS A 132 28.72 15.32 -32.40
C LYS A 132 30.08 15.49 -33.06
N LYS A 133 31.17 15.12 -32.39
CA LYS A 133 32.53 15.18 -32.96
C LYS A 133 32.68 14.29 -34.20
N LEU A 134 32.12 13.08 -34.18
CA LEU A 134 32.14 12.17 -35.32
C LEU A 134 31.34 12.72 -36.51
N VAL A 135 30.16 13.31 -36.25
CA VAL A 135 29.34 13.96 -37.29
C VAL A 135 30.08 15.14 -37.91
N GLU A 136 30.76 15.96 -37.11
CA GLU A 136 31.56 17.08 -37.62
C GLU A 136 32.72 16.61 -38.52
N LYS A 137 33.44 15.55 -38.10
CA LYS A 137 34.47 14.91 -38.94
C LYS A 137 33.90 14.37 -40.26
N LEU A 138 32.75 13.71 -40.22
CA LEU A 138 32.08 13.17 -41.40
C LEU A 138 31.66 14.30 -42.35
N ASN A 139 31.12 15.41 -41.83
CA ASN A 139 30.74 16.57 -42.62
C ASN A 139 31.97 17.21 -43.30
N LEU A 140 33.09 17.33 -42.59
CA LEU A 140 34.35 17.81 -43.16
C LEU A 140 34.86 16.90 -44.28
N GLN A 141 34.83 15.58 -44.08
CA GLN A 141 35.22 14.61 -45.11
C GLN A 141 34.28 14.67 -46.32
N THR A 142 32.98 14.78 -46.08
CA THR A 142 31.97 14.92 -47.14
C THR A 142 32.21 16.20 -47.94
N ALA A 143 32.45 17.34 -47.28
CA ALA A 143 32.77 18.60 -47.95
C ALA A 143 34.05 18.50 -48.79
N ARG A 144 35.09 17.82 -48.29
CA ARG A 144 36.33 17.57 -49.03
C ARG A 144 36.09 16.71 -50.27
N LEU A 145 35.32 15.62 -50.15
CA LEU A 145 34.97 14.76 -51.28
C LEU A 145 34.12 15.50 -52.32
N THR A 146 33.16 16.31 -51.90
CA THR A 146 32.38 17.15 -52.81
C THR A 146 33.27 18.16 -53.55
N ALA A 147 34.24 18.76 -52.87
CA ALA A 147 35.19 19.68 -53.48
C ALA A 147 36.12 18.98 -54.50
N THR A 148 36.63 17.78 -54.18
CA THR A 148 37.46 17.01 -55.12
C THR A 148 36.65 16.55 -56.32
N TRP A 149 35.41 16.10 -56.12
CA TRP A 149 34.49 15.76 -57.21
C TRP A 149 34.23 16.95 -58.14
N ALA A 150 33.95 18.13 -57.59
CA ALA A 150 33.75 19.34 -58.39
C ALA A 150 35.00 19.71 -59.22
N ARG A 151 36.20 19.52 -58.66
CA ARG A 151 37.48 19.72 -59.38
C ARG A 151 37.65 18.71 -60.51
N LEU A 152 37.39 17.43 -60.29
CA LEU A 152 37.45 16.39 -61.32
C LEU A 152 36.46 16.67 -62.46
N THR A 153 35.20 16.98 -62.13
CA THR A 153 34.18 17.33 -63.12
C THR A 153 34.55 18.61 -63.89
N GLY A 154 35.27 19.54 -63.25
CA GLY A 154 35.84 20.73 -63.90
C GLY A 154 36.96 20.35 -64.89
N ALA A 155 37.88 19.49 -64.48
CA ALA A 155 38.97 18.99 -65.32
C ALA A 155 38.44 18.20 -66.53
N GLU A 156 37.45 17.32 -66.33
CA GLU A 156 36.77 16.59 -67.41
C GLU A 156 36.17 17.54 -68.46
N ARG A 157 35.52 18.64 -68.02
CA ARG A 157 35.00 19.67 -68.94
C ARG A 157 36.08 20.42 -69.70
N VAL A 158 37.24 20.63 -69.10
CA VAL A 158 38.39 21.26 -69.79
C VAL A 158 38.98 20.30 -70.81
N LEU A 159 39.22 19.05 -70.42
CA LEU A 159 39.71 17.99 -71.32
C LEU A 159 38.75 17.77 -72.50
N GLY A 160 37.44 17.67 -72.26
CA GLY A 160 36.44 17.56 -73.32
C GLY A 160 36.52 18.71 -74.33
N ARG A 161 36.64 19.96 -73.84
CA ARG A 161 36.82 21.13 -74.73
C ARG A 161 38.11 21.08 -75.54
N LEU A 162 39.22 20.69 -74.91
CA LEU A 162 40.52 20.58 -75.59
C LEU A 162 40.51 19.48 -76.66
N VAL A 163 39.88 18.33 -76.38
CA VAL A 163 39.70 17.25 -77.35
C VAL A 163 38.80 17.69 -78.51
N SER A 164 37.72 18.41 -78.25
CA SER A 164 36.89 18.98 -79.32
C SER A 164 37.65 20.00 -80.18
N GLU A 165 38.39 20.94 -79.56
CA GLU A 165 39.24 21.91 -80.28
C GLU A 165 40.32 21.22 -81.14
N LEU A 166 40.85 20.09 -80.66
CA LEU A 166 41.81 19.27 -81.40
C LEU A 166 41.18 18.60 -82.62
N LEU A 167 39.99 18.02 -82.46
CA LEU A 167 39.25 17.39 -83.54
C LEU A 167 38.82 18.41 -84.60
N ASP A 168 38.44 19.63 -84.19
CA ASP A 168 38.10 20.73 -85.12
C ASP A 168 39.32 21.23 -85.91
N ARG A 169 40.50 21.30 -85.29
CA ARG A 169 41.75 21.75 -85.94
C ARG A 169 42.44 20.66 -86.78
N ALA A 170 42.12 19.39 -86.54
CA ALA A 170 42.69 18.26 -87.26
C ALA A 170 41.58 17.27 -87.71
N PRO A 171 40.67 17.69 -88.61
CA PRO A 171 39.47 16.93 -88.98
C PRO A 171 39.75 15.60 -89.71
N THR A 172 41.01 15.36 -90.10
CA THR A 172 41.44 14.13 -90.79
C THR A 172 42.00 13.04 -89.86
N VAL A 173 42.13 13.29 -88.55
CA VAL A 173 42.69 12.30 -87.60
C VAL A 173 41.60 11.39 -87.06
N LYS A 174 41.41 10.22 -87.66
CA LYS A 174 40.62 9.13 -87.07
C LYS A 174 41.43 8.46 -85.97
N LEU A 175 41.35 8.98 -84.74
CA LEU A 175 42.06 8.46 -83.56
C LEU A 175 41.84 6.95 -83.35
N GLU A 176 40.67 6.44 -83.73
CA GLU A 176 40.31 5.02 -83.66
C GLU A 176 41.22 4.09 -84.47
N MET A 177 41.98 4.60 -85.44
CA MET A 177 42.83 3.81 -86.34
C MET A 177 44.34 3.82 -85.99
N LEU A 178 44.73 4.51 -84.91
CA LEU A 178 46.12 4.61 -84.46
C LEU A 178 46.40 3.62 -83.32
N ASP A 179 47.64 3.12 -83.20
CA ASP A 179 48.06 2.36 -82.01
C ASP A 179 48.23 3.29 -80.79
N ASP A 180 48.27 2.72 -79.57
CA ASP A 180 48.32 3.53 -78.34
C ASP A 180 49.54 4.45 -78.25
N GLY A 181 50.68 4.08 -78.85
CA GLY A 181 51.88 4.90 -78.90
C GLY A 181 51.76 6.07 -79.87
N GLN A 182 51.17 5.83 -81.03
CA GLN A 182 50.89 6.84 -82.06
C GLN A 182 49.79 7.79 -81.62
N ARG A 183 48.73 7.28 -80.97
CA ARG A 183 47.69 8.11 -80.34
C ARG A 183 48.31 9.07 -79.33
N ARG A 184 49.20 8.57 -78.46
CA ARG A 184 49.94 9.41 -77.49
C ARG A 184 50.74 10.50 -78.18
N SER A 185 51.53 10.16 -79.20
CA SER A 185 52.41 11.13 -79.86
C SER A 185 51.65 12.22 -80.63
N VAL A 186 50.53 11.88 -81.27
CA VAL A 186 49.66 12.85 -81.96
C VAL A 186 48.96 13.75 -80.94
N LEU A 187 48.42 13.17 -79.86
CA LEU A 187 47.80 13.94 -78.79
C LEU A 187 48.82 14.83 -78.07
N GLU A 188 50.05 14.40 -77.83
CA GLU A 188 51.11 15.20 -77.21
C GLU A 188 51.52 16.39 -78.07
N ARG A 189 51.76 16.19 -79.37
CA ARG A 189 52.11 17.29 -80.28
C ARG A 189 50.98 18.31 -80.38
N ALA A 190 49.76 17.83 -80.52
CA ALA A 190 48.61 18.70 -80.67
C ALA A 190 48.23 19.38 -79.33
N TRP A 191 48.45 18.72 -78.18
CA TRP A 191 48.41 19.31 -76.85
C TRP A 191 49.44 20.43 -76.70
N THR A 192 50.67 20.21 -77.16
CA THR A 192 51.75 21.21 -77.13
C THR A 192 51.37 22.46 -77.91
N ASP A 193 50.71 22.31 -79.06
CA ASP A 193 50.22 23.43 -79.87
C ASP A 193 49.04 24.17 -79.21
N VAL A 194 48.11 23.44 -78.61
CA VAL A 194 46.98 24.07 -77.89
C VAL A 194 47.47 24.82 -76.66
N VAL A 195 48.37 24.23 -75.85
CA VAL A 195 48.99 24.88 -74.67
C VAL A 195 49.82 26.09 -75.07
N LYS A 196 50.65 26.01 -76.12
CA LYS A 196 51.40 27.16 -76.66
C LYS A 196 50.48 28.28 -77.16
N SER A 197 49.31 27.95 -77.72
CA SER A 197 48.35 28.96 -78.18
C SER A 197 47.55 29.63 -77.06
N LYS A 198 47.42 29.00 -75.88
CA LYS A 198 46.62 29.48 -74.74
C LYS A 198 47.41 30.01 -73.54
N ALA A 199 48.71 30.27 -73.68
CA ALA A 199 49.57 30.94 -72.67
C ALA A 199 49.12 32.38 -72.25
N LYS A 200 47.90 32.81 -72.58
CA LYS A 200 47.25 34.05 -72.11
C LYS A 200 46.18 33.84 -71.03
N TYR A 201 45.86 32.61 -70.62
CA TYR A 201 44.88 32.34 -69.55
C TYR A 201 45.44 31.38 -68.48
N GLU A 202 46.40 31.84 -67.69
CA GLU A 202 46.65 31.30 -66.35
C GLU A 202 45.80 32.09 -65.35
N PRO A 203 44.89 31.43 -64.62
CA PRO A 203 45.30 30.93 -63.30
C PRO A 203 44.75 29.54 -62.93
N ALA A 204 44.18 28.78 -63.87
CA ALA A 204 43.39 27.58 -63.52
C ALA A 204 44.18 26.27 -63.34
N LEU A 205 45.51 26.27 -63.44
CA LEU A 205 46.34 25.05 -63.40
C LEU A 205 47.43 25.06 -62.32
N SER A 206 47.31 25.87 -61.26
CA SER A 206 48.12 25.66 -60.06
C SER A 206 47.57 24.47 -59.27
N PHE A 207 47.95 23.26 -59.68
CA PHE A 207 47.74 22.03 -58.93
C PHE A 207 48.77 21.97 -57.80
N THR A 208 48.44 22.52 -56.63
CA THR A 208 49.17 22.21 -55.40
C THR A 208 48.56 20.95 -54.78
N PHE A 209 49.28 19.83 -54.91
CA PHE A 209 49.12 18.72 -53.98
C PHE A 209 49.78 19.15 -52.67
N GLU A 210 49.01 19.69 -51.74
CA GLU A 210 49.46 19.71 -50.34
C GLU A 210 49.50 18.25 -49.84
N PRO A 211 50.65 17.75 -49.37
CA PRO A 211 50.72 16.41 -48.81
C PRO A 211 49.95 16.36 -47.50
N LEU A 212 49.24 15.25 -47.30
CA LEU A 212 48.52 14.92 -46.08
C LEU A 212 49.48 14.93 -44.87
N PRO A 213 49.20 15.68 -43.79
CA PRO A 213 49.79 15.39 -42.49
C PRO A 213 49.16 14.10 -41.94
N ILE A 214 50.03 13.17 -41.52
CA ILE A 214 49.69 11.95 -40.76
C ILE A 214 49.17 12.34 -39.38
#